data_AF-A0A7R7AK30-F1
#
_entry.id   AF-A0A7R7AK30-F1
#
_cell.length_a   1.000
_cell.length_b   1.000
_cell.length_c   1.000
_cell.angle_alpha   90.00
_cell.angle_beta   90.00
_cell.angle_gamma   90.00
#
_symmetry.space_group_name_H-M   'P 1'
#
loop_
_entity.id
_entity.type
_entity.pdbx_description
1 polymer ?
#
loop_
_entity_poly.entity_id
_entity_poly.type
_entity_poly.pdbx_seq_one_letter_code
_entity_poly.pdbx_strand_id
1 'polypeptide(L)' 'MKALRAAEATAKLNDADKNKVSELETKGIERCNADDDKRADDFFAQAMKVMGK' A
#
# COMPACT_ATOMS: atom_id res chain seq x y z
N MET A 1 -7.14 -0.20 2.91
CA MET A 1 -6.42 -1.51 2.97
C MET A 1 -7.00 -2.64 2.09
N LYS A 2 -8.30 -3.01 2.17
CA LYS A 2 -8.84 -4.17 1.40
C LYS A 2 -8.58 -4.09 -0.11
N ALA A 3 -8.78 -2.91 -0.71
CA ALA A 3 -8.51 -2.68 -2.12
C ALA A 3 -7.03 -2.86 -2.49
N LEU A 4 -6.13 -2.39 -1.61
CA LEU A 4 -4.68 -2.54 -1.79
C LEU A 4 -4.29 -4.02 -1.88
N ARG A 5 -4.73 -4.84 -0.93
CA ARG A 5 -4.43 -6.28 -0.90
C ARG A 5 -4.99 -7.04 -2.09
N ALA A 6 -6.19 -6.67 -2.54
CA ALA A 6 -6.77 -7.24 -3.74
C ALA A 6 -5.96 -6.89 -5.01
N ALA A 7 -5.47 -5.65 -5.11
CA ALA A 7 -4.60 -5.24 -6.20
C ALA A 7 -3.26 -5.99 -6.16
N GLU A 8 -2.63 -6.06 -4.99
CA GLU A 8 -1.34 -6.72 -4.77
C GLU A 8 -1.38 -8.20 -5.13
N ALA A 9 -2.45 -8.92 -4.76
CA ALA A 9 -2.64 -10.33 -5.11
C ALA A 9 -2.68 -10.60 -6.62
N THR A 10 -2.93 -9.58 -7.45
CA THR A 10 -3.00 -9.71 -8.92
C THR A 10 -1.86 -9.00 -9.65
N ALA A 11 -1.03 -8.23 -8.93
CA ALA A 11 0.02 -7.41 -9.52
C ALA A 11 1.24 -8.26 -9.89
N LYS A 12 1.73 -8.10 -11.13
CA LYS A 12 3.04 -8.64 -11.55
C LYS A 12 4.09 -7.56 -11.40
N LEU A 13 4.70 -7.51 -10.22
CA LEU A 13 5.70 -6.52 -9.86
C LEU A 13 7.11 -7.10 -9.98
N ASN A 14 8.08 -6.27 -10.36
CA ASN A 14 9.49 -6.57 -10.13
C ASN A 14 9.80 -6.44 -8.62
N ASP A 15 11.00 -6.87 -8.20
CA ASP A 15 11.33 -6.92 -6.77
C ASP A 15 11.43 -5.54 -6.12
N ALA A 16 11.84 -4.50 -6.87
CA ALA A 16 11.89 -3.14 -6.36
C ALA A 16 10.48 -2.60 -6.05
N ASP A 17 9.53 -2.81 -6.96
CA ASP A 17 8.14 -2.38 -6.80
C ASP A 17 7.44 -3.17 -5.68
N LYS A 18 7.68 -4.48 -5.56
CA LYS A 18 7.19 -5.29 -4.43
C LYS A 18 7.66 -4.72 -3.10
N ASN A 19 8.96 -4.46 -2.97
CA ASN A 19 9.53 -3.89 -1.75
C ASN A 19 8.91 -2.53 -1.44
N LYS A 20 8.65 -1.71 -2.46
CA LYS A 20 8.03 -0.39 -2.28
C LYS A 20 6.57 -0.50 -1.82
N VAL A 21 5.79 -1.39 -2.42
CA VAL A 21 4.39 -1.64 -2.02
C VAL A 21 4.34 -2.15 -0.57
N SER A 22 5.19 -3.09 -0.20
CA SER A 22 5.25 -3.64 1.17
C SER A 22 5.63 -2.57 2.22
N GLU A 23 6.59 -1.70 1.90
CA GLU A 23 6.98 -0.57 2.77
C GLU A 23 5.80 0.39 2.99
N LEU A 24 5.08 0.72 1.92
CA LEU A 24 3.92 1.62 1.96
C LEU A 24 2.73 0.98 2.69
N GLU A 25 2.46 -0.31 2.48
CA GLU A 25 1.44 -1.04 3.23
C GLU A 25 1.76 -1.04 4.72
N THR A 26 3.01 -1.34 5.10
CA THR A 26 3.46 -1.34 6.50
C THR A 26 3.23 0.03 7.14
N LYS A 27 3.66 1.12 6.49
CA LYS A 27 3.43 2.49 6.96
C LYS A 27 1.95 2.84 7.06
N GLY A 28 1.14 2.39 6.11
CA GLY A 28 -0.31 2.58 6.14
C GLY A 28 -0.96 1.86 7.33
N ILE A 29 -0.55 0.62 7.63
CA ILE A 29 -1.01 -0.14 8.79
C ILE A 29 -0.61 0.55 10.09
N GLU A 30 0.64 1.01 10.22
CA GLU A 30 1.10 1.73 11.42
C GLU A 30 0.27 2.99 11.69
N ARG A 31 -0.09 3.75 10.65
CA ARG A 31 -0.93 4.95 10.78
C ARG A 31 -2.38 4.63 11.09
N CYS A 32 -2.94 3.60 10.47
CA CYS A 32 -4.29 3.13 10.76
C CYS A 32 -4.42 2.64 12.20
N ASN A 33 -3.43 1.91 12.72
CA ASN A 33 -3.38 1.48 14.12
C ASN A 33 -3.24 2.65 15.11
N ALA A 34 -2.84 3.83 14.64
CA ALA A 34 -2.71 5.06 15.42
C ALA A 34 -3.90 6.01 15.24
N ASP A 35 -5.01 5.55 14.66
CA ASP A 35 -6.20 6.33 14.29
C ASP A 35 -5.91 7.52 13.35
N ASP A 36 -4.76 7.50 12.66
CA ASP A 36 -4.36 8.48 11.64
C ASP A 36 -4.78 7.99 10.24
N ASP A 37 -6.09 7.83 10.06
CA ASP A 37 -6.69 7.25 8.86
C ASP A 37 -6.33 8.02 7.58
N LYS A 38 -6.28 9.35 7.66
CA LYS A 38 -5.92 10.21 6.53
C LYS A 38 -4.53 9.85 6.00
N ARG A 39 -3.55 9.69 6.90
CA ARG A 39 -2.18 9.37 6.49
C ARG A 39 -2.03 7.91 6.09
N ALA A 40 -2.82 7.02 6.68
CA ALA A 40 -2.89 5.63 6.24
C ALA A 40 -3.37 5.53 4.78
N ASP A 41 -4.46 6.23 4.45
CA ASP A 41 -5.01 6.28 3.10
C ASP A 41 -4.03 6.88 2.09
N ASP A 42 -3.27 7.92 2.46
CA ASP A 42 -2.22 8.48 1.61
C ASP A 42 -1.14 7.45 1.28
N PHE A 43 -0.74 6.60 2.23
CA PHE A 43 0.22 5.52 1.97
C PHE A 43 -0.37 4.42 1.09
N PHE A 44 -1.62 4.01 1.34
CA PHE A 44 -2.29 3.02 0.51
C PHE A 44 -2.49 3.53 -0.93
N ALA A 45 -2.82 4.80 -1.12
CA ALA A 45 -2.93 5.42 -2.44
C ALA A 45 -1.59 5.48 -3.18
N GLN A 46 -0.49 5.75 -2.48
CA GLN A 46 0.86 5.66 -3.06
C GLN A 46 1.20 4.23 -3.50
N ALA A 47 0.86 3.22 -2.70
CA ALA A 47 1.10 1.83 -3.05
C ALA A 47 0.29 1.40 -4.28
N MET A 48 -0.95 1.86 -4.39
CA MET A 48 -1.79 1.66 -5.57
C MET A 48 -1.16 2.26 -6.84
N LYS A 49 -0.58 3.47 -6.75
CA LYS A 49 0.13 4.09 -7.87
C LYS A 49 1.34 3.30 -8.33
N VAL A 50 2.12 2.71 -7.41
CA VAL A 50 3.25 1.82 -7.75
C VAL A 50 2.77 0.61 -8.58
N MET A 51 1.57 0.11 -8.27
CA MET A 51 0.94 -0.99 -9.00
C MET A 51 0.17 -0.55 -10.27
N GLY A 52 0.21 0.73 -10.64
CA GLY A 52 -0.50 1.28 -11.79
C GLY A 52 -2.03 1.30 -11.63
N LYS A 53 -2.54 1.48 -10.41
CA LYS A 53 -3.97 1.56 -10.08
C LYS A 53 -4.44 2.98 -9.78
#